data_AF-A0A0G0XDK8-F1
#
_entry.id   AF-A0A0G0XDK8-F1
#
_cell.length_a   1.000
_cell.length_b   1.000
_cell.length_c   1.000
_cell.angle_alpha   90.00
_cell.angle_beta   90.00
_cell.angle_gamma   90.00
#
_symmetry.space_group_name_H-M   'P 1'
#
loop_
_entity.id
_entity.type
_entity.pdbx_description
1 polymer ?
#
loop_
_entity_poly.entity_id
_entity_poly.type
_entity_poly.pdbx_seq_one_letter_code
_entity_poly.pdbx_strand_id
1 'polypeptide(L)'
;MTERQVDTQQLTQRALDVVNSLKEIVINRERTYPPSIEAVLVFSGPGTYYDKLKPDQEEWMRWMDRDRIRAGVAVVSEITAARLSDLLGKKVKGHQISPGDILLYGPYFVYNGTPLENEIFRKALNSPFCKLPKEKVIILDEVKEDDGTVHPHRHTADQVKSFYQQLTIPKSPLSRVTNVALVAHIPDFARNVFYTRKYNDEFVESGNRSLNFWVYGLKSRKGAGETHLNSEFPRLVTYAQRGHLATEPSPFAT
;
A
#
# COMPACT_ATOMS: atom_id res chain seq x y z
N MET A 1 7.40 16.16 -24.41
CA MET A 1 6.46 15.04 -24.18
C MET A 1 5.09 15.48 -24.67
N THR A 2 4.54 14.80 -25.67
CA THR A 2 3.16 15.01 -26.15
C THR A 2 2.20 14.43 -25.11
N GLU A 3 1.19 15.19 -24.68
CA GLU A 3 0.17 14.71 -23.74
C GLU A 3 -0.57 13.51 -24.35
N ARG A 4 -0.74 12.44 -23.57
CA ARG A 4 -1.59 11.32 -24.00
C ARG A 4 -3.03 11.80 -24.06
N GLN A 5 -3.73 11.46 -25.14
CA GLN A 5 -5.17 11.65 -25.20
C GLN A 5 -5.82 10.65 -24.23
N VAL A 6 -6.34 11.17 -23.11
CA VAL A 6 -7.02 10.40 -22.07
C VAL A 6 -8.47 10.84 -22.02
N ASP A 7 -9.40 9.88 -22.07
CA ASP A 7 -10.81 10.15 -21.76
C ASP A 7 -10.95 10.36 -20.25
N THR A 8 -10.97 11.62 -19.85
CA THR A 8 -11.07 12.06 -18.46
C THR A 8 -12.33 11.53 -17.77
N GLN A 9 -13.46 11.47 -18.48
CA GLN A 9 -14.73 11.04 -17.90
C GLN A 9 -14.68 9.54 -17.63
N GLN A 10 -14.22 8.75 -18.61
CA GLN A 10 -14.06 7.31 -18.46
C GLN A 10 -13.07 6.95 -17.35
N LEU A 11 -11.92 7.63 -17.29
CA LEU A 11 -10.90 7.39 -16.28
C LEU A 11 -11.41 7.68 -14.86
N THR A 12 -12.10 8.81 -14.68
CA THR A 12 -12.68 9.19 -13.38
C THR A 12 -13.76 8.20 -12.95
N GLN A 13 -14.60 7.75 -13.89
CA GLN A 13 -15.62 6.76 -13.60
C GLN A 13 -15.02 5.44 -13.11
N ARG A 14 -13.97 4.93 -13.77
CA ARG A 14 -13.27 3.71 -13.33
C ARG A 14 -12.69 3.83 -11.92
N ALA A 15 -12.08 4.97 -11.61
CA ALA A 15 -11.56 5.22 -10.27
C ALA A 15 -12.67 5.31 -9.22
N LEU A 16 -13.81 5.91 -9.58
CA LEU A 16 -14.99 5.96 -8.72
C LEU A 16 -15.57 4.56 -8.47
N ASP A 17 -15.62 3.70 -9.49
CA ASP A 17 -16.10 2.32 -9.38
C ASP A 17 -15.23 1.51 -8.41
N VAL A 18 -13.89 1.64 -8.51
CA VAL A 18 -12.94 1.04 -7.55
C VAL A 18 -13.24 1.52 -6.12
N VAL A 19 -13.37 2.84 -5.93
CA VAL A 19 -13.63 3.42 -4.61
C VAL A 19 -14.96 2.95 -4.04
N ASN A 20 -16.02 2.86 -4.84
CA ASN A 20 -17.35 2.44 -4.41
C ASN A 20 -17.37 0.96 -4.03
N SER A 21 -16.76 0.09 -4.85
CA SER A 21 -16.60 -1.33 -4.51
C SER A 21 -15.89 -1.53 -3.17
N LEU A 22 -14.79 -0.80 -2.92
CA LEU A 22 -14.09 -0.87 -1.64
C LEU A 22 -14.92 -0.35 -0.46
N LYS A 23 -15.75 0.68 -0.66
CA LYS A 23 -16.68 1.16 0.39
C LYS A 23 -17.68 0.06 0.76
N GLU A 24 -18.25 -0.63 -0.23
CA GLU A 24 -19.22 -1.72 -0.03
C GLU A 24 -18.60 -2.87 0.77
N ILE A 25 -17.41 -3.33 0.39
CA ILE A 25 -16.70 -4.41 1.10
C ILE A 25 -16.47 -4.06 2.57
N VAL A 26 -16.11 -2.81 2.88
CA VAL A 26 -15.89 -2.37 4.27
C VAL A 26 -17.22 -2.21 5.04
N ILE A 27 -18.33 -1.94 4.36
CA ILE A 27 -19.66 -1.93 4.98
C ILE A 27 -20.10 -3.35 5.30
N ASN A 28 -19.94 -4.28 4.35
CA ASN A 28 -20.40 -5.67 4.46
C ASN A 28 -19.44 -6.57 5.26
N ARG A 29 -18.22 -6.11 5.54
CA ARG A 29 -17.15 -6.86 6.24
C ARG A 29 -16.70 -8.11 5.48
N GLU A 30 -16.69 -8.04 4.16
CA GLU A 30 -16.42 -9.17 3.25
C GLU A 30 -14.91 -9.37 2.96
N ARG A 31 -14.04 -8.97 3.89
CA ARG A 31 -12.59 -9.05 3.67
C ARG A 31 -12.08 -10.47 3.81
N THR A 32 -11.27 -10.90 2.84
CA THR A 32 -10.54 -12.16 2.92
C THR A 32 -9.08 -11.92 3.27
N TYR A 33 -8.45 -12.86 3.97
CA TYR A 33 -7.02 -12.79 4.30
C TYR A 33 -6.31 -14.07 3.83
N PRO A 34 -6.08 -14.24 2.52
CA PRO A 34 -5.47 -15.46 2.01
C PRO A 34 -4.07 -15.71 2.61
N PRO A 35 -3.79 -16.95 3.04
CA PRO A 35 -2.49 -17.32 3.61
C PRO A 35 -1.36 -17.20 2.57
N SER A 36 -1.69 -17.16 1.29
CA SER A 36 -0.74 -17.01 0.18
C SER A 36 -0.12 -15.60 0.05
N ILE A 37 -0.66 -14.57 0.71
CA ILE A 37 -0.10 -13.21 0.65
C ILE A 37 1.27 -13.19 1.31
N GLU A 38 2.29 -12.72 0.61
CA GLU A 38 3.71 -12.78 1.03
C GLU A 38 4.22 -11.43 1.55
N ALA A 39 3.66 -10.32 1.07
CA ALA A 39 4.00 -8.98 1.51
C ALA A 39 2.75 -8.12 1.71
N VAL A 40 2.80 -7.22 2.69
CA VAL A 40 1.80 -6.20 2.99
C VAL A 40 2.45 -4.84 2.75
N LEU A 41 2.14 -4.23 1.61
CA LEU A 41 2.60 -2.90 1.22
C LEU A 41 1.68 -1.82 1.79
N VAL A 42 2.22 -1.03 2.72
CA VAL A 42 1.53 0.07 3.38
C VAL A 42 2.00 1.39 2.79
N PHE A 43 1.11 2.07 2.07
CA PHE A 43 1.39 3.38 1.48
C PHE A 43 1.44 4.44 2.56
N SER A 44 2.58 5.14 2.71
CA SER A 44 2.67 6.23 3.68
C SER A 44 1.68 7.35 3.38
N GLY A 45 1.20 8.00 4.43
CA GLY A 45 0.21 9.05 4.33
C GLY A 45 0.64 10.37 4.96
N PRO A 46 -0.22 11.39 4.91
CA PRO A 46 -0.05 12.58 5.72
C PRO A 46 0.09 12.30 7.22
N GLY A 47 0.79 13.20 7.93
CA GLY A 47 1.23 12.99 9.30
C GLY A 47 2.45 12.08 9.42
N THR A 48 2.65 11.54 10.62
CA THR A 48 3.61 10.47 10.91
C THR A 48 2.96 9.49 11.90
N TYR A 49 3.70 8.50 12.38
CA TYR A 49 3.19 7.59 13.42
C TYR A 49 2.83 8.32 14.74
N TYR A 50 3.59 9.35 15.11
CA TYR A 50 3.39 10.09 16.36
C TYR A 50 2.70 11.44 16.15
N ASP A 51 2.90 12.06 14.98
CA ASP A 51 2.39 13.38 14.68
C ASP A 51 1.07 13.29 13.92
N LYS A 52 0.09 14.05 14.40
CA LYS A 52 -1.24 14.13 13.81
C LYS A 52 -1.19 14.61 12.35
N LEU A 53 -0.38 15.63 12.07
CA LEU A 53 -0.21 16.30 10.77
C LEU A 53 1.21 16.84 10.67
N LYS A 54 1.76 16.89 9.46
CA LYS A 54 2.98 17.65 9.13
C LYS A 54 2.61 19.12 8.83
N PRO A 55 3.58 20.04 8.80
CA PRO A 55 3.35 21.40 8.30
C PRO A 55 2.67 21.38 6.92
N ASP A 56 1.83 22.38 6.67
CA ASP A 56 1.10 22.59 5.40
C ASP A 56 0.10 21.49 5.02
N GLN A 57 -0.33 20.67 5.98
CA GLN A 57 -1.35 19.64 5.77
C GLN A 57 -2.71 20.06 6.35
N GLU A 58 -3.77 19.67 5.64
CA GLU A 58 -5.13 20.02 6.01
C GLU A 58 -5.68 19.12 7.13
N GLU A 59 -6.59 19.63 7.96
CA GLU A 59 -7.12 18.91 9.13
C GLU A 59 -7.80 17.58 8.77
N TRP A 60 -8.38 17.46 7.58
CA TRP A 60 -8.99 16.20 7.11
C TRP A 60 -7.96 15.08 6.93
N MET A 61 -6.67 15.41 6.80
CA MET A 61 -5.56 14.46 6.60
C MET A 61 -5.03 13.84 7.90
N ARG A 62 -5.60 14.21 9.04
CA ARG A 62 -5.07 13.87 10.36
C ARG A 62 -4.94 12.36 10.61
N TRP A 63 -3.82 11.97 11.21
CA TRP A 63 -3.49 10.60 11.63
C TRP A 63 -3.45 9.56 10.51
N MET A 64 -3.47 9.97 9.25
CA MET A 64 -3.62 9.02 8.15
C MET A 64 -2.48 8.01 8.09
N ASP A 65 -1.23 8.46 8.26
CA ASP A 65 -0.07 7.57 8.26
C ASP A 65 -0.14 6.53 9.39
N ARG A 66 -0.38 6.97 10.63
CA ARG A 66 -0.57 6.09 11.79
C ARG A 66 -1.73 5.10 11.59
N ASP A 67 -2.86 5.56 11.06
CA ASP A 67 -4.03 4.73 10.83
C ASP A 67 -3.72 3.62 9.79
N ARG A 68 -2.98 3.95 8.72
CA ARG A 68 -2.52 2.98 7.71
C ARG A 68 -1.50 1.99 8.26
N ILE A 69 -0.51 2.44 9.03
CA ILE A 69 0.46 1.56 9.69
C ILE A 69 -0.25 0.55 10.60
N ARG A 70 -1.20 1.02 11.42
CA ARG A 70 -1.99 0.15 12.30
C ARG A 70 -2.83 -0.86 11.54
N ALA A 71 -3.46 -0.45 10.44
CA ALA A 71 -4.21 -1.37 9.60
C ALA A 71 -3.29 -2.39 8.92
N GLY A 72 -2.10 -1.99 8.46
CA GLY A 72 -1.11 -2.92 7.92
C GLY A 72 -0.69 -3.97 8.96
N VAL A 73 -0.47 -3.56 10.22
CA VAL A 73 -0.16 -4.50 11.32
C VAL A 73 -1.31 -5.48 11.52
N ALA A 74 -2.55 -4.99 11.50
CA ALA A 74 -3.73 -5.86 11.62
C ALA A 74 -3.84 -6.84 10.44
N VAL A 75 -3.58 -6.41 9.21
CA VAL A 75 -3.56 -7.27 8.02
C VAL A 75 -2.48 -8.35 8.15
N VAL A 76 -1.26 -7.99 8.57
CA VAL A 76 -0.18 -8.97 8.86
C VAL A 76 -0.65 -9.99 9.90
N SER A 77 -1.29 -9.55 10.97
CA SER A 77 -1.81 -10.43 12.01
C SER A 77 -2.91 -11.36 11.50
N GLU A 78 -3.87 -10.89 10.71
CA GLU A 78 -4.94 -11.74 10.15
C GLU A 78 -4.38 -12.76 9.14
N ILE A 79 -3.42 -12.38 8.28
CA ILE A 79 -2.76 -13.32 7.36
C ILE A 79 -1.95 -14.37 8.15
N THR A 80 -1.24 -13.96 9.20
CA THR A 80 -0.52 -14.88 10.09
C THR A 80 -1.47 -15.86 10.76
N ALA A 81 -2.64 -15.38 11.22
CA ALA A 81 -3.68 -16.22 11.79
C ALA A 81 -4.28 -17.20 10.78
N ALA A 82 -4.48 -16.79 9.52
CA ALA A 82 -4.93 -17.69 8.46
C ALA A 82 -3.90 -18.82 8.25
N ARG A 83 -2.61 -18.50 8.12
CA ARG A 83 -1.52 -19.50 7.98
C ARG A 83 -1.46 -20.47 9.15
N LEU A 84 -1.55 -19.96 10.38
CA LEU A 84 -1.58 -20.81 11.56
C LEU A 84 -2.85 -21.66 11.65
N SER A 85 -3.98 -21.16 11.15
CA SER A 85 -5.22 -21.93 11.14
C SER A 85 -5.11 -23.16 10.26
N ASP A 86 -4.51 -22.99 9.08
CA ASP A 86 -4.25 -24.09 8.14
C ASP A 86 -3.26 -25.11 8.73
N LEU A 87 -2.16 -24.63 9.33
CA LEU A 87 -1.13 -25.49 9.94
C LEU A 87 -1.65 -26.30 11.14
N LEU A 88 -2.49 -25.69 11.98
CA LEU A 88 -2.98 -26.29 13.21
C LEU A 88 -4.33 -27.03 13.03
N GLY A 89 -4.97 -26.92 11.87
CA GLY A 89 -6.30 -27.47 11.62
C GLY A 89 -7.40 -26.87 12.50
N LYS A 90 -7.19 -25.67 13.07
CA LYS A 90 -8.16 -24.99 13.93
C LYS A 90 -8.15 -23.48 13.70
N LYS A 91 -9.30 -22.83 13.89
CA LYS A 91 -9.42 -21.39 13.67
C LYS A 91 -8.62 -20.57 14.71
N VAL A 92 -7.65 -19.80 14.23
CA VAL A 92 -6.89 -18.78 14.97
C VAL A 92 -7.38 -17.40 14.51
N LYS A 93 -7.41 -16.41 15.42
CA LYS A 93 -7.83 -15.04 15.11
C LYS A 93 -6.65 -14.07 15.15
N GLY A 94 -6.65 -13.02 14.31
CA GLY A 94 -5.55 -12.06 14.23
C GLY A 94 -5.16 -11.42 15.57
N HIS A 95 -6.12 -11.11 16.46
CA HIS A 95 -5.81 -10.50 17.77
C HIS A 95 -5.09 -11.45 18.75
N GLN A 96 -5.03 -12.74 18.46
CA GLN A 96 -4.32 -13.75 19.26
C GLN A 96 -2.86 -13.90 18.84
N ILE A 97 -2.47 -13.28 17.72
CA ILE A 97 -1.14 -13.41 17.12
C ILE A 97 -0.11 -12.65 17.93
N SER A 98 0.97 -13.35 18.28
CA SER A 98 2.15 -12.78 18.94
C SER A 98 3.18 -12.28 17.91
N PRO A 99 4.12 -11.41 18.31
CA PRO A 99 5.25 -11.05 17.45
C PRO A 99 6.09 -12.26 17.01
N GLY A 100 6.19 -13.31 17.85
CA GLY A 100 6.89 -14.55 17.50
C GLY A 100 6.19 -15.33 16.38
N ASP A 101 4.86 -15.35 16.38
CA ASP A 101 4.07 -15.96 15.31
C ASP A 101 4.28 -15.22 13.99
N ILE A 102 4.33 -13.88 14.02
CA ILE A 102 4.61 -13.06 12.83
C ILE A 102 6.02 -13.32 12.32
N LEU A 103 7.00 -13.46 13.22
CA LEU A 103 8.39 -13.73 12.84
C LEU A 103 8.51 -15.05 12.07
N LEU A 104 7.81 -16.08 12.53
CA LEU A 104 7.89 -17.42 11.94
C LEU A 104 7.00 -17.57 10.70
N TYR A 105 5.76 -17.07 10.76
CA TYR A 105 4.72 -17.37 9.79
C TYR A 105 4.14 -16.13 9.12
N GLY A 106 4.49 -14.92 9.51
CA GLY A 106 3.92 -13.69 8.96
C GLY A 106 4.48 -13.32 7.59
N PRO A 107 3.69 -12.58 6.76
CA PRO A 107 4.20 -11.91 5.57
C PRO A 107 5.16 -10.78 5.95
N TYR A 108 5.92 -10.29 4.97
CA TYR A 108 6.71 -9.06 5.15
C TYR A 108 5.78 -7.85 5.27
N PHE A 109 6.03 -6.98 6.25
CA PHE A 109 5.44 -5.65 6.32
C PHE A 109 6.36 -4.69 5.56
N VAL A 110 5.87 -4.09 4.48
CA VAL A 110 6.64 -3.17 3.64
C VAL A 110 6.10 -1.76 3.81
N TYR A 111 6.96 -0.82 4.17
CA TYR A 111 6.64 0.59 4.33
C TYR A 111 7.57 1.44 3.49
N ASN A 112 7.03 2.41 2.78
CA ASN A 112 7.77 3.21 1.80
C ASN A 112 7.41 4.69 1.93
N GLY A 113 7.65 5.24 3.12
CA GLY A 113 7.44 6.66 3.39
C GLY A 113 8.51 7.59 2.83
N THR A 114 8.26 8.88 3.01
CA THR A 114 9.26 9.94 2.89
C THR A 114 10.31 9.82 4.01
N PRO A 115 11.47 10.49 3.93
CA PRO A 115 12.52 10.36 4.95
C PRO A 115 12.03 10.57 6.39
N LEU A 116 11.21 11.61 6.61
CA LEU A 116 10.65 11.90 7.94
C LEU A 116 9.71 10.78 8.41
N GLU A 117 8.82 10.31 7.54
CA GLU A 117 7.88 9.22 7.84
C GLU A 117 8.61 7.92 8.18
N ASN A 118 9.63 7.55 7.38
CA ASN A 118 10.46 6.38 7.62
C ASN A 118 11.25 6.48 8.92
N GLU A 119 11.86 7.64 9.20
CA GLU A 119 12.58 7.87 10.46
C GLU A 119 11.65 7.69 11.67
N ILE A 120 10.46 8.29 11.62
CA ILE A 120 9.47 8.19 12.69
C ILE A 120 8.94 6.75 12.82
N PHE A 121 8.70 6.05 11.71
CA PHE A 121 8.27 4.66 11.76
C PHE A 121 9.35 3.75 12.34
N ARG A 122 10.64 3.97 12.03
CA ARG A 122 11.75 3.25 12.70
C ARG A 122 11.74 3.48 14.21
N LYS A 123 11.45 4.69 14.69
CA LYS A 123 11.27 4.95 16.12
C LYS A 123 10.07 4.16 16.68
N ALA A 124 8.96 4.14 15.95
CA ALA A 124 7.77 3.39 16.33
C ALA A 124 8.00 1.87 16.42
N LEU A 125 8.81 1.28 15.53
CA LEU A 125 9.18 -0.13 15.58
C LEU A 125 9.96 -0.53 16.85
N ASN A 126 10.64 0.43 17.48
CA ASN A 126 11.34 0.22 18.75
C ASN A 126 10.43 0.41 19.97
N SER A 127 9.17 0.80 19.75
CA SER A 127 8.21 1.05 20.81
C SER A 127 7.48 -0.24 21.22
N PRO A 128 7.13 -0.42 22.51
CA PRO A 128 6.30 -1.56 22.95
C PRO A 128 4.91 -1.60 22.30
N PHE A 129 4.48 -0.52 21.64
CA PHE A 129 3.19 -0.43 20.98
C PHE A 129 3.17 -1.00 19.55
N CYS A 130 4.33 -1.18 18.91
CA CYS A 130 4.40 -1.75 17.57
C CYS A 130 4.71 -3.25 17.65
N LYS A 131 3.70 -4.09 17.36
CA LYS A 131 3.79 -5.55 17.51
C LYS A 131 4.42 -6.25 16.29
N LEU A 132 5.31 -5.58 15.56
CA LEU A 132 6.00 -6.16 14.40
C LEU A 132 7.43 -6.55 14.76
N PRO A 133 7.87 -7.78 14.47
CA PRO A 133 9.28 -8.15 14.57
C PRO A 133 10.06 -7.44 13.45
N LYS A 134 11.19 -6.83 13.80
CA LYS A 134 11.98 -5.98 12.89
C LYS A 134 12.45 -6.73 11.65
N GLU A 135 12.72 -8.02 11.80
CA GLU A 135 13.18 -8.92 10.74
C GLU A 135 12.12 -9.15 9.66
N LYS A 136 10.84 -8.86 9.96
CA LYS A 136 9.73 -8.90 9.00
C LYS A 136 9.35 -7.53 8.47
N VAL A 137 10.05 -6.47 8.87
CA VAL A 137 9.75 -5.10 8.44
C VAL A 137 10.79 -4.63 7.45
N ILE A 138 10.33 -4.23 6.27
CA ILE A 138 11.16 -3.69 5.21
C ILE A 138 10.74 -2.24 5.01
N ILE A 139 11.65 -1.32 5.28
CA ILE A 139 11.45 0.11 5.04
C ILE A 139 12.25 0.47 3.80
N LEU A 140 11.56 0.97 2.78
CA LEU A 140 12.15 1.45 1.55
C LEU A 140 12.40 2.95 1.68
N ASP A 141 13.66 3.36 1.59
CA ASP A 141 14.05 4.76 1.78
C ASP A 141 14.25 5.53 0.47
N GLU A 142 14.60 4.82 -0.60
CA GLU A 142 15.10 5.42 -1.83
C GLU A 142 14.53 4.73 -3.07
N VAL A 143 14.51 5.50 -4.16
CA VAL A 143 14.19 5.03 -5.50
C VAL A 143 15.33 5.38 -6.45
N LYS A 144 15.60 4.49 -7.41
CA LYS A 144 16.55 4.74 -8.48
C LYS A 144 15.83 5.19 -9.75
N GLU A 145 16.28 6.25 -10.39
CA GLU A 145 15.77 6.72 -11.68
C GLU A 145 16.49 6.03 -12.85
N ASP A 146 15.94 6.19 -14.05
CA ASP A 146 16.40 5.49 -15.25
C ASP A 146 17.79 5.99 -15.69
N ASP A 147 18.13 7.23 -15.37
CA ASP A 147 19.47 7.83 -15.54
C ASP A 147 20.49 7.34 -14.49
N GLY A 148 20.06 6.50 -13.54
CA GLY A 148 20.88 5.95 -12.48
C GLY A 148 20.90 6.77 -11.18
N THR A 149 20.28 7.95 -11.15
CA THR A 149 20.21 8.81 -9.96
C THR A 149 19.42 8.11 -8.85
N VAL A 150 19.90 8.19 -7.62
CA VAL A 150 19.20 7.66 -6.44
C VAL A 150 18.77 8.83 -5.56
N HIS A 151 17.51 8.84 -5.13
CA HIS A 151 16.99 9.88 -4.26
C HIS A 151 15.93 9.33 -3.29
N PRO A 152 15.66 10.02 -2.17
CA PRO A 152 14.60 9.61 -1.25
C PRO A 152 13.22 9.73 -1.88
N HIS A 153 12.25 8.98 -1.35
CA HIS A 153 10.86 9.08 -1.82
C HIS A 153 10.27 10.48 -1.61
N ARG A 154 9.64 11.01 -2.65
CA ARG A 154 8.95 12.32 -2.64
C ARG A 154 7.44 12.17 -2.76
N HIS A 155 6.98 11.17 -3.52
CA HIS A 155 5.57 10.97 -3.84
C HIS A 155 5.23 9.51 -4.13
N THR A 156 3.94 9.17 -4.22
CA THR A 156 3.44 7.81 -4.44
C THR A 156 4.09 7.06 -5.61
N ALA A 157 4.45 7.74 -6.70
CA ALA A 157 5.10 7.06 -7.83
C ALA A 157 6.48 6.49 -7.45
N ASP A 158 7.25 7.19 -6.62
CA ASP A 158 8.56 6.74 -6.11
C ASP A 158 8.36 5.51 -5.22
N GLN A 159 7.33 5.55 -4.37
CA GLN A 159 6.95 4.50 -3.43
C GLN A 159 6.62 3.19 -4.15
N VAL A 160 5.88 3.26 -5.27
CA VAL A 160 5.54 2.07 -6.06
C VAL A 160 6.74 1.61 -6.87
N LYS A 161 7.47 2.52 -7.53
CA LYS A 161 8.67 2.19 -8.31
C LYS A 161 9.71 1.47 -7.45
N SER A 162 10.02 1.98 -6.25
CA SER A 162 11.00 1.38 -5.35
C SER A 162 10.59 -0.01 -4.88
N PHE A 163 9.29 -0.27 -4.66
CA PHE A 163 8.80 -1.61 -4.36
C PHE A 163 9.14 -2.60 -5.48
N TYR A 164 8.83 -2.26 -6.74
CA TYR A 164 9.17 -3.12 -7.88
C TYR A 164 10.68 -3.28 -8.08
N GLN A 165 11.48 -2.25 -7.83
CA GLN A 165 12.94 -2.35 -7.86
C GLN A 165 13.45 -3.41 -6.87
N GLN A 166 12.88 -3.46 -5.67
CA GLN A 166 13.25 -4.49 -4.70
C GLN A 166 12.92 -5.91 -5.15
N LEU A 167 11.86 -6.10 -5.94
CA LEU A 167 11.52 -7.40 -6.52
C LEU A 167 12.59 -7.89 -7.51
N THR A 168 13.30 -6.97 -8.17
CA THR A 168 14.35 -7.32 -9.15
C THR A 168 15.71 -7.60 -8.52
N ILE A 169 15.95 -7.20 -7.25
CA ILE A 169 17.24 -7.36 -6.60
C ILE A 169 17.35 -8.78 -6.04
N PRO A 170 18.24 -9.67 -6.54
CA PRO A 170 18.24 -11.09 -6.16
C PRO A 170 18.47 -11.37 -4.66
N LYS A 171 19.12 -10.44 -3.96
CA LYS A 171 19.38 -10.53 -2.51
C LYS A 171 18.27 -9.90 -1.66
N SER A 172 17.30 -9.23 -2.27
CA SER A 172 16.20 -8.63 -1.54
C SER A 172 15.28 -9.73 -1.00
N PRO A 173 14.81 -9.64 0.26
CA PRO A 173 13.77 -10.52 0.77
C PRO A 173 12.47 -10.46 -0.04
N LEU A 174 12.26 -9.40 -0.84
CA LEU A 174 11.08 -9.24 -1.70
C LEU A 174 11.23 -9.91 -3.07
N SER A 175 12.41 -10.37 -3.47
CA SER A 175 12.68 -10.87 -4.82
C SER A 175 11.81 -12.03 -5.32
N ARG A 176 11.15 -12.75 -4.40
CA ARG A 176 10.27 -13.89 -4.70
C ARG A 176 8.80 -13.60 -4.45
N VAL A 177 8.46 -12.41 -3.99
CA VAL A 177 7.07 -12.03 -3.68
C VAL A 177 6.27 -11.95 -4.96
N THR A 178 5.12 -12.64 -4.97
CA THR A 178 4.14 -12.64 -6.06
C THR A 178 2.76 -12.19 -5.58
N ASN A 179 2.41 -12.42 -4.31
CA ASN A 179 1.11 -12.07 -3.74
C ASN A 179 1.26 -10.92 -2.74
N VAL A 180 0.64 -9.78 -3.04
CA VAL A 180 0.84 -8.52 -2.31
C VAL A 180 -0.49 -7.96 -1.81
N ALA A 181 -0.55 -7.67 -0.52
CA ALA A 181 -1.61 -6.86 0.06
C ALA A 181 -1.26 -5.37 -0.05
N LEU A 182 -2.20 -4.55 -0.51
CA LEU A 182 -2.10 -3.11 -0.61
C LEU A 182 -2.94 -2.45 0.49
N VAL A 183 -2.34 -1.58 1.29
CA VAL A 183 -3.01 -0.93 2.44
C VAL A 183 -2.93 0.59 2.32
N ALA A 184 -4.09 1.24 2.20
CA ALA A 184 -4.23 2.70 2.17
C ALA A 184 -5.66 3.12 2.56
N HIS A 185 -5.93 4.42 2.67
CA HIS A 185 -7.33 4.84 2.80
C HIS A 185 -8.05 4.62 1.47
N ILE A 186 -9.35 4.33 1.53
CA ILE A 186 -10.16 4.03 0.35
C ILE A 186 -10.00 5.08 -0.76
N PRO A 187 -10.00 6.40 -0.48
CA PRO A 187 -9.83 7.40 -1.55
C PRO A 187 -8.48 7.33 -2.26
N ASP A 188 -7.41 6.86 -1.61
CA ASP A 188 -6.09 6.71 -2.27
C ASP A 188 -6.13 5.66 -3.39
N PHE A 189 -7.05 4.68 -3.30
CA PHE A 189 -7.24 3.68 -4.35
C PHE A 189 -7.90 4.23 -5.60
N ALA A 190 -8.36 5.48 -5.62
CA ALA A 190 -8.67 6.19 -6.86
C ALA A 190 -7.45 6.34 -7.77
N ARG A 191 -6.23 6.22 -7.23
CA ARG A 191 -4.97 6.37 -7.97
C ARG A 191 -3.98 5.23 -7.76
N ASN A 192 -3.87 4.66 -6.56
CA ASN A 192 -2.87 3.65 -6.25
C ASN A 192 -2.93 2.41 -7.17
N VAL A 193 -4.13 1.92 -7.49
CA VAL A 193 -4.30 0.75 -8.37
C VAL A 193 -3.86 1.00 -9.81
N PHE A 194 -3.83 2.27 -10.25
CA PHE A 194 -3.38 2.68 -11.57
C PHE A 194 -1.84 2.83 -11.61
N TYR A 195 -1.23 3.25 -10.50
CA TYR A 195 0.24 3.17 -10.34
C TYR A 195 0.69 1.72 -10.34
N THR A 196 0.08 0.87 -9.52
CA THR A 196 0.47 -0.53 -9.46
C THR A 196 0.27 -1.21 -10.80
N ARG A 197 -0.73 -0.80 -11.60
CA ARG A 197 -0.95 -1.35 -12.94
C ARG A 197 0.21 -1.02 -13.86
N LYS A 198 0.54 0.26 -13.97
CA LYS A 198 1.66 0.74 -14.80
C LYS A 198 2.94 -0.02 -14.49
N TYR A 199 3.35 -0.03 -13.22
CA TYR A 199 4.61 -0.67 -12.84
C TYR A 199 4.55 -2.21 -12.93
N ASN A 200 3.38 -2.82 -12.77
CA ASN A 200 3.22 -4.26 -13.01
C ASN A 200 3.38 -4.61 -14.49
N ASP A 201 2.79 -3.81 -15.38
CA ASP A 201 2.93 -4.00 -16.83
C ASP A 201 4.41 -3.85 -17.23
N GLU A 202 5.10 -2.80 -16.79
CA GLU A 202 6.54 -2.60 -17.02
C GLU A 202 7.39 -3.76 -16.45
N PHE A 203 7.03 -4.28 -15.27
CA PHE A 203 7.71 -5.41 -14.64
C PHE A 203 7.56 -6.70 -15.46
N VAL A 204 6.36 -6.94 -16.01
CA VAL A 204 6.07 -8.08 -16.89
C VAL A 204 6.76 -7.94 -18.25
N GLU A 205 6.74 -6.75 -18.84
CA GLU A 205 7.44 -6.44 -20.10
C GLU A 205 8.96 -6.67 -19.97
N SER A 206 9.50 -6.47 -18.75
CA SER A 206 10.91 -6.77 -18.42
C SER A 206 11.19 -8.27 -18.19
N GLY A 207 10.22 -9.16 -18.46
CA GLY A 207 10.37 -10.61 -18.36
C GLY A 207 10.04 -11.22 -16.99
N ASN A 208 9.49 -10.43 -16.05
CA ASN A 208 9.12 -10.94 -14.73
C ASN A 208 7.67 -11.45 -14.70
N ARG A 209 7.32 -12.21 -13.66
CA ARG A 209 5.95 -12.67 -13.46
C ARG A 209 5.09 -11.55 -12.87
N SER A 210 3.87 -11.39 -13.38
CA SER A 210 2.88 -10.48 -12.80
C SER A 210 2.63 -10.75 -11.32
N LEU A 211 2.42 -9.68 -10.56
CA LEU A 211 1.97 -9.76 -9.18
C LEU A 211 0.44 -9.94 -9.10
N ASN A 212 -0.02 -10.50 -7.98
CA ASN A 212 -1.42 -10.59 -7.60
C ASN A 212 -1.68 -9.66 -6.41
N PHE A 213 -2.76 -8.88 -6.47
CA PHE A 213 -3.06 -7.86 -5.47
C PHE A 213 -4.31 -8.18 -4.64
N TRP A 214 -4.21 -7.92 -3.34
CA TRP A 214 -5.34 -7.82 -2.42
C TRP A 214 -5.43 -6.41 -1.86
N VAL A 215 -6.60 -5.78 -1.91
CA VAL A 215 -6.76 -4.39 -1.46
C VAL A 215 -7.47 -4.31 -0.12
N TYR A 216 -6.80 -3.73 0.87
CA TYR A 216 -7.33 -3.49 2.21
C TYR A 216 -7.53 -1.99 2.44
N GLY A 217 -8.66 -1.47 1.96
CA GLY A 217 -9.05 -0.08 2.10
C GLY A 217 -9.52 0.30 3.50
N LEU A 218 -8.97 1.39 4.06
CA LEU A 218 -9.44 1.99 5.30
C LEU A 218 -10.48 3.09 5.04
N LYS A 219 -11.53 3.14 5.85
CA LYS A 219 -12.43 4.29 5.88
C LYS A 219 -11.67 5.53 6.34
N SER A 220 -11.80 6.63 5.61
CA SER A 220 -11.38 7.93 6.10
C SER A 220 -12.16 8.30 7.36
N ARG A 221 -11.58 9.16 8.20
CA ARG A 221 -12.27 9.71 9.37
C ARG A 221 -13.56 10.41 8.95
N LYS A 222 -14.54 10.45 9.85
CA LYS A 222 -15.86 11.06 9.59
C LYS A 222 -15.68 12.48 9.04
N GLY A 223 -16.29 12.76 7.89
CA GLY A 223 -16.24 14.05 7.20
C GLY A 223 -15.03 14.26 6.29
N ALA A 224 -14.03 13.36 6.27
CA ALA A 224 -12.82 13.54 5.44
C ALA A 224 -12.87 12.80 4.10
N GLY A 225 -13.73 11.79 3.94
CA GLY A 225 -13.70 10.88 2.79
C GLY A 225 -13.98 11.55 1.44
N GLU A 226 -14.95 12.45 1.40
CA GLU A 226 -15.32 13.17 0.17
C GLU A 226 -14.26 14.20 -0.21
N THR A 227 -13.80 15.02 0.74
CA THR A 227 -12.70 15.98 0.52
C THR A 227 -11.44 15.28 0.02
N HIS A 228 -11.09 14.14 0.63
CA HIS A 228 -9.94 13.35 0.20
C HIS A 228 -10.12 12.85 -1.25
N LEU A 229 -11.29 12.29 -1.58
CA LEU A 229 -11.56 11.81 -2.94
C LEU A 229 -11.52 12.93 -3.98
N ASN A 230 -12.10 14.09 -3.65
CA ASN A 230 -12.08 15.28 -4.51
C ASN A 230 -10.66 15.81 -4.75
N SER A 231 -9.73 15.57 -3.82
CA SER A 231 -8.31 15.89 -4.00
C SER A 231 -7.58 14.90 -4.93
N GLU A 232 -8.07 13.67 -5.06
CA GLU A 232 -7.41 12.61 -5.82
C GLU A 232 -7.81 12.59 -7.30
N PHE A 233 -9.05 12.91 -7.67
CA PHE A 233 -9.49 12.88 -9.08
C PHE A 233 -8.71 13.84 -10.01
N PRO A 234 -8.47 15.12 -9.65
CA PRO A 234 -7.68 16.00 -10.51
C PRO A 234 -6.24 15.47 -10.71
N ARG A 235 -5.67 14.85 -9.68
CA ARG A 235 -4.33 14.26 -9.72
C ARG A 235 -4.29 13.02 -10.61
N LEU A 236 -5.29 12.15 -10.50
CA LEU A 236 -5.45 10.98 -11.38
C LEU A 236 -5.41 11.39 -12.85
N VAL A 237 -6.22 12.38 -13.25
CA VAL A 237 -6.30 12.85 -14.63
C VAL A 237 -4.97 13.45 -15.09
N THR A 238 -4.42 14.38 -14.30
CA THR A 238 -3.16 15.06 -14.61
C THR A 238 -2.02 14.05 -14.79
N TYR A 239 -1.91 13.06 -13.91
CA TYR A 239 -0.85 12.07 -13.96
C TYR A 239 -1.04 11.05 -15.08
N ALA A 240 -2.27 10.67 -15.41
CA ALA A 240 -2.55 9.81 -16.57
C ALA A 240 -2.19 10.50 -17.90
N GLN A 241 -2.54 11.78 -18.06
CA GLN A 241 -2.20 12.57 -19.26
C GLN A 241 -0.68 12.69 -19.46
N ARG A 242 0.08 12.75 -18.36
CA ARG A 242 1.55 12.75 -18.36
C ARG A 242 2.18 11.36 -18.49
N GLY A 243 1.38 10.29 -18.60
CA GLY A 243 1.88 8.92 -18.68
C GLY A 243 2.50 8.39 -17.38
N HIS A 244 2.23 9.03 -16.24
CA HIS A 244 2.68 8.57 -14.93
C HIS A 244 1.79 7.46 -14.36
N LEU A 245 0.59 7.28 -14.91
CA LEU A 245 -0.38 6.25 -14.53
C LEU A 245 -0.82 5.43 -15.73
N ALA A 246 -1.25 4.19 -15.48
CA ALA A 246 -2.07 3.44 -16.43
C ALA A 246 -3.47 4.07 -16.52
N THR A 247 -4.19 3.76 -17.60
CA THR A 247 -5.61 4.16 -17.78
C THR A 247 -6.58 3.10 -17.29
N GLU A 248 -6.09 1.90 -17.01
CA GLU A 248 -6.83 0.80 -16.36
C GLU A 248 -6.29 0.58 -14.94
N PRO A 249 -7.14 0.22 -13.97
CA PRO A 249 -6.67 -0.20 -12.66
C PRO A 249 -6.06 -1.60 -12.72
N SER A 250 -5.20 -1.94 -11.75
CA SER A 250 -4.76 -3.32 -11.55
C SER A 250 -5.96 -4.20 -11.21
N PRO A 251 -6.03 -5.44 -11.70
CA PRO A 251 -6.95 -6.41 -11.12
C PRO A 251 -6.55 -6.66 -9.65
N PHE A 252 -7.54 -6.72 -8.76
CA PHE A 252 -7.31 -7.02 -7.35
C PHE A 252 -8.48 -7.84 -6.77
N ALA A 253 -8.17 -8.57 -5.70
CA ALA A 253 -9.15 -9.20 -4.82
C ALA A 253 -9.24 -8.45 -3.48
N THR A 254 -10.19 -8.81 -2.61
CA THR A 254 -10.47 -8.12 -1.34
C THR A 254 -10.82 -9.05 -0.20
#